data_AF-A0A7S2TTR6-F1
#
_entry.id   AF-A0A7S2TTR6-F1
#
_cell.length_a   1.000
_cell.length_b   1.000
_cell.length_c   1.000
_cell.angle_alpha   90.00
_cell.angle_beta   90.00
_cell.angle_gamma   90.00
#
_symmetry.space_group_name_H-M   'P 1'
#
loop_
_entity.id
_entity.type
_entity.pdbx_description
1 polymer ?
#
loop_
_entity_poly.entity_id
_entity_poly.type
_entity_poly.pdbx_seq_one_letter_code
_entity_poly.pdbx_strand_id
1 'polypeptide(L)'
;DLGEKVMGQKGRRLVEAGIVICQTSFVCAYFLFIGDSVARVIDKDGFFYSGTFWTLMATVAVVPLLYIKAIKVLVIPAILADVIIVFGLIVIMVYDFIQIDKVHESVEAFNFAGLPLFFGIAVFAFEGINMILPVEQSMAEPKKFPGVFRQVILHLTVAMIIIGALSYSAFGSDTKNPILFSLPDNKLVQA
;
A
#
# COMPACT_ATOMS: atom_id res chain seq x y z
N ASP A 1 -10.56 -22.12 -11.13
CA ASP A 1 -10.29 -22.76 -12.44
C ASP A 1 -8.87 -23.27 -12.66
N LEU A 2 -7.82 -22.45 -12.54
CA LEU A 2 -6.45 -22.94 -12.77
C LEU A 2 -6.04 -24.05 -11.77
N GLY A 3 -6.33 -23.86 -10.47
CA GLY A 3 -6.08 -24.89 -9.44
C GLY A 3 -6.90 -26.16 -9.61
N GLU A 4 -8.07 -26.08 -10.25
CA GLU A 4 -8.91 -27.24 -10.58
C GLU A 4 -8.35 -28.03 -11.75
N LYS A 5 -7.88 -27.33 -12.79
CA LYS A 5 -7.29 -27.95 -13.98
C LYS A 5 -5.99 -28.71 -13.69
N VAL A 6 -5.22 -28.27 -12.69
CA VAL A 6 -3.91 -28.88 -12.38
C VAL A 6 -4.00 -29.97 -11.32
N MET A 7 -4.79 -29.78 -10.26
CA MET A 7 -4.84 -30.70 -9.10
C MET A 7 -6.26 -31.14 -8.72
N GLY A 8 -7.24 -30.95 -9.62
CA GLY A 8 -8.64 -31.29 -9.40
C GLY A 8 -9.28 -30.44 -8.29
N GLN A 9 -10.39 -30.94 -7.75
CA GLN A 9 -11.22 -30.18 -6.81
C GLN A 9 -10.52 -29.85 -5.48
N LYS A 10 -9.54 -30.66 -5.06
CA LYS A 10 -8.71 -30.38 -3.88
C LYS A 10 -7.78 -29.19 -4.12
N GLY A 11 -7.18 -29.10 -5.31
CA GLY A 11 -6.34 -27.97 -5.71
C GLY A 11 -7.12 -26.66 -5.77
N ARG A 12 -8.35 -26.71 -6.30
CA ARG A 12 -9.24 -25.54 -6.29
C ARG A 12 -9.49 -25.02 -4.88
N ARG A 13 -9.90 -25.89 -3.95
CA ARG A 13 -10.19 -25.49 -2.56
C ARG A 13 -8.96 -24.91 -1.86
N LEU A 14 -7.77 -25.46 -2.13
CA LEU A 14 -6.52 -24.96 -1.56
C LEU A 14 -6.19 -23.55 -2.07
N VAL A 15 -6.33 -23.31 -3.38
CA VAL A 15 -6.11 -21.98 -3.97
C VAL A 15 -7.14 -20.97 -3.46
N GLU A 16 -8.42 -21.34 -3.41
CA GLU A 16 -9.49 -20.48 -2.88
C GLU A 16 -9.25 -20.13 -1.41
N ALA A 17 -8.86 -21.10 -0.57
CA ALA A 17 -8.51 -20.84 0.83
C ALA A 17 -7.30 -19.89 0.95
N GLY A 18 -6.26 -20.09 0.14
CA GLY A 18 -5.10 -19.21 0.09
C GLY A 18 -5.47 -17.78 -0.28
N ILE A 19 -6.32 -17.59 -1.29
CA ILE A 19 -6.80 -16.26 -1.71
C ILE A 19 -7.59 -15.60 -0.58
N VAL A 20 -8.50 -16.32 0.09
CA VAL A 20 -9.30 -15.76 1.19
C VAL A 20 -8.43 -15.34 2.36
N ILE A 21 -7.44 -16.16 2.75
CA ILE A 21 -6.50 -15.84 3.82
C ILE A 21 -5.70 -14.57 3.45
N CYS A 22 -5.13 -14.55 2.24
CA CYS A 22 -4.33 -13.45 1.74
C CYS A 22 -5.13 -12.13 1.71
N GLN A 23 -6.34 -12.16 1.15
CA GLN A 23 -7.20 -10.99 1.07
C GLN A 23 -7.61 -10.47 2.45
N THR A 24 -7.90 -11.37 3.39
CA THR A 24 -8.26 -11.00 4.76
C THR A 24 -7.09 -10.32 5.46
N SER A 25 -5.88 -10.89 5.34
CA SER A 25 -4.67 -10.30 5.90
C SER A 25 -4.38 -8.89 5.35
N PHE A 26 -4.62 -8.67 4.06
CA PHE A 26 -4.38 -7.38 3.42
C PHE A 26 -5.38 -6.32 3.89
N VAL A 27 -6.65 -6.68 3.99
CA VAL A 27 -7.68 -5.78 4.55
C VAL A 27 -7.33 -5.42 6.00
N CYS A 28 -6.91 -6.38 6.82
CA CYS A 28 -6.43 -6.12 8.17
C CYS A 28 -5.25 -5.14 8.20
N ALA A 29 -4.25 -5.34 7.33
CA ALA A 29 -3.08 -4.44 7.26
C ALA A 29 -3.47 -3.01 6.87
N TYR A 30 -4.40 -2.83 5.93
CA TYR A 30 -4.92 -1.50 5.57
C TYR A 30 -5.63 -0.82 6.74
N PHE A 31 -6.48 -1.53 7.49
CA PHE A 31 -7.16 -0.94 8.65
C PHE A 31 -6.18 -0.54 9.76
N LEU A 32 -5.17 -1.37 10.04
CA LEU A 32 -4.11 -1.03 11.00
C LEU A 32 -3.35 0.21 10.56
N PHE A 33 -2.97 0.29 9.28
CA PHE A 33 -2.28 1.47 8.73
C PHE A 33 -3.11 2.75 8.87
N ILE A 34 -4.41 2.69 8.56
CA ILE A 34 -5.32 3.84 8.72
C ILE A 34 -5.42 4.20 10.20
N GLY A 35 -5.63 3.22 11.08
CA GLY A 35 -5.75 3.43 12.52
C GLY A 35 -4.50 4.11 13.11
N ASP A 36 -3.32 3.60 12.80
CA ASP A 36 -2.04 4.17 13.25
C ASP A 36 -1.79 5.57 12.66
N SER A 37 -2.16 5.80 11.40
CA SER A 37 -2.03 7.11 10.76
C SER A 37 -2.93 8.15 11.41
N VAL A 38 -4.18 7.79 11.72
CA VAL A 38 -5.12 8.67 12.40
C VAL A 38 -4.69 8.94 13.85
N ALA A 39 -4.28 7.91 14.58
CA ALA A 39 -3.77 8.06 15.95
C ALA A 39 -2.59 9.04 16.01
N ARG A 40 -1.65 8.95 15.06
CA ARG A 40 -0.50 9.87 14.96
C ARG A 40 -0.88 11.31 14.69
N VAL A 41 -2.01 11.57 14.05
CA VAL A 41 -2.46 12.92 13.73
C VAL A 41 -3.31 13.49 14.86
N ILE A 42 -4.25 12.71 15.39
CA ILE A 42 -5.27 13.19 16.35
C ILE A 42 -4.78 13.11 17.80
N ASP A 43 -4.10 12.02 18.18
CA ASP A 43 -3.74 11.79 19.59
C ASP A 43 -2.50 12.60 20.01
N LYS A 44 -1.95 13.44 19.11
CA LYS A 44 -0.98 14.49 19.44
C LYS A 44 -1.60 15.58 20.33
N ASP A 45 -2.91 15.77 20.28
CA ASP A 45 -3.63 16.87 20.94
C ASP A 45 -4.23 16.51 22.32
N GLY A 46 -3.82 15.38 22.92
CA GLY A 46 -4.11 15.06 24.33
C GLY A 46 -5.27 14.10 24.59
N PHE A 47 -5.93 13.61 23.54
CA PHE A 47 -6.86 12.48 23.64
C PHE A 47 -6.09 11.17 23.50
N PHE A 48 -5.80 10.47 24.60
CA PHE A 48 -5.06 9.20 24.56
C PHE A 48 -5.97 8.04 24.14
N TYR A 49 -6.33 7.95 22.87
CA TYR A 49 -6.93 6.74 22.31
C TYR A 49 -5.83 5.79 21.81
N SER A 50 -6.08 4.48 21.85
CA SER A 50 -5.12 3.50 21.32
C SER A 50 -5.27 3.40 19.80
N GLY A 51 -4.19 3.04 19.08
CA GLY A 51 -4.28 2.75 17.63
C GLY A 51 -5.35 1.71 17.30
N THR A 52 -5.62 0.78 18.23
CA THR A 52 -6.72 -0.19 18.14
C THR A 52 -8.10 0.47 18.08
N PHE A 53 -8.33 1.54 18.85
CA PHE A 53 -9.59 2.28 18.81
C PHE A 53 -9.80 2.93 17.44
N TRP A 54 -8.78 3.60 16.90
CA TRP A 54 -8.85 4.22 15.58
C TRP A 54 -8.99 3.18 14.45
N THR A 55 -8.36 2.02 14.59
CA THR A 55 -8.54 0.88 13.67
C THR A 55 -10.00 0.39 13.66
N LEU A 56 -10.64 0.28 14.83
CA LEU A 56 -12.05 -0.11 14.94
C LEU A 56 -12.97 0.94 14.31
N MET A 57 -12.71 2.21 14.56
CA MET A 57 -13.47 3.32 13.96
C MET A 57 -13.35 3.33 12.44
N ALA A 58 -12.14 3.14 11.89
CA ALA A 58 -11.92 3.00 10.46
C ALA A 58 -12.73 1.83 9.87
N THR A 59 -12.78 0.71 10.57
CA THR A 59 -13.59 -0.47 10.16
C THR A 59 -15.07 -0.11 10.06
N VAL A 60 -15.63 0.55 11.07
CA VAL A 60 -17.04 0.99 11.07
C VAL A 60 -17.31 1.98 9.93
N ALA A 61 -16.38 2.90 9.68
CA ALA A 61 -16.49 3.90 8.61
C ALA A 61 -16.52 3.29 7.20
N VAL A 62 -15.92 2.10 7.01
CA VAL A 62 -15.89 1.41 5.71
C VAL A 62 -17.14 0.56 5.45
N VAL A 63 -17.92 0.19 6.47
CA VAL A 63 -19.13 -0.64 6.32
C VAL A 63 -20.12 -0.09 5.28
N PRO A 64 -20.43 1.23 5.21
CA PRO A 64 -21.32 1.77 4.20
C PRO A 64 -20.80 1.58 2.77
N LEU A 65 -19.48 1.61 2.57
CA LEU A 65 -18.85 1.44 1.25
C LEU A 65 -19.03 0.00 0.72
N LEU A 66 -19.25 -0.99 1.59
CA LEU A 66 -19.53 -2.38 1.20
C LEU A 66 -20.84 -2.53 0.40
N TYR A 67 -21.75 -1.57 0.49
CA TYR A 67 -23.02 -1.58 -0.24
C TYR A 67 -22.89 -1.02 -1.67
N ILE A 68 -21.73 -0.47 -2.04
CA ILE A 68 -21.48 0.05 -3.39
C ILE A 68 -21.21 -1.12 -4.33
N LYS A 69 -22.16 -1.40 -5.23
CA LYS A 69 -22.08 -2.52 -6.19
C LYS A 69 -21.35 -2.17 -7.49
N ALA A 70 -21.07 -0.89 -7.73
CA ALA A 70 -20.48 -0.42 -8.99
C ALA A 70 -19.17 0.34 -8.74
N ILE A 71 -18.04 -0.27 -9.12
CA ILE A 71 -16.70 0.32 -9.01
C ILE A 71 -16.60 1.66 -9.75
N LYS A 72 -17.37 1.84 -10.83
CA LYS A 72 -17.43 3.11 -11.58
C LYS A 72 -17.78 4.32 -10.71
N VAL A 73 -18.55 4.14 -9.62
CA VAL A 73 -18.92 5.21 -8.69
C VAL A 73 -17.71 5.69 -7.87
N LEU A 74 -16.73 4.81 -7.65
CA LEU A 74 -15.54 5.10 -6.86
C LEU A 74 -14.42 5.78 -7.67
N VAL A 75 -14.58 5.97 -8.98
CA VAL A 75 -13.52 6.52 -9.84
C VAL A 75 -13.14 7.95 -9.45
N ILE A 76 -14.11 8.81 -9.16
CA ILE A 76 -13.82 10.21 -8.78
C ILE A 76 -13.10 10.28 -7.42
N PRO A 77 -13.60 9.63 -6.34
CA PRO A 77 -12.84 9.53 -5.09
C PRO A 77 -11.46 8.90 -5.25
N ALA A 78 -11.31 7.88 -6.09
CA ALA A 78 -10.04 7.22 -6.33
C ALA A 78 -9.02 8.17 -6.97
N ILE A 79 -9.41 8.95 -7.98
CA ILE A 79 -8.52 9.95 -8.60
C ILE A 79 -8.08 11.00 -7.58
N LEU A 80 -9.01 11.47 -6.73
CA LEU A 80 -8.66 12.41 -5.66
C LEU A 80 -7.67 11.80 -4.66
N ALA A 81 -7.90 10.54 -4.26
CA ALA A 81 -7.00 9.81 -3.39
C ALA A 81 -5.62 9.63 -4.04
N ASP A 82 -5.56 9.30 -5.33
CA ASP A 82 -4.30 9.15 -6.07
C ASP A 82 -3.50 10.46 -6.12
N VAL A 83 -4.18 11.61 -6.30
CA VAL A 83 -3.52 12.93 -6.23
C VAL A 83 -2.92 13.17 -4.84
N ILE A 84 -3.63 12.82 -3.77
CA ILE A 84 -3.13 12.93 -2.40
C ILE A 84 -1.94 11.99 -2.16
N ILE A 85 -2.00 10.76 -2.68
CA ILE A 85 -0.90 9.79 -2.61
C ILE A 85 0.33 10.36 -3.32
N VAL A 86 0.18 10.86 -4.55
CA VAL A 86 1.29 11.46 -5.30
C VAL A 86 1.88 12.65 -4.54
N PHE A 87 1.04 13.51 -3.95
CA PHE A 87 1.51 14.60 -3.11
C PHE A 87 2.30 14.09 -1.89
N GLY A 88 1.79 13.07 -1.18
CA GLY A 88 2.49 12.45 -0.06
C GLY A 88 3.85 11.86 -0.46
N LEU A 89 3.93 11.20 -1.62
CA LEU A 89 5.20 10.68 -2.16
C LEU A 89 6.18 11.81 -2.49
N ILE A 90 5.71 12.93 -3.06
CA ILE A 90 6.55 14.10 -3.31
C ILE A 90 7.11 14.65 -1.99
N VAL A 91 6.27 14.77 -0.96
CA VAL A 91 6.72 15.21 0.37
C VAL A 91 7.80 14.27 0.92
N ILE A 92 7.59 12.94 0.85
CA ILE A 92 8.59 11.96 1.28
C ILE A 92 9.91 12.18 0.53
N MET A 93 9.88 12.25 -0.79
CA MET A 93 11.09 12.45 -1.60
C MET A 93 11.80 13.76 -1.26
N VAL A 94 11.07 14.86 -1.01
CA VAL A 94 11.67 16.13 -0.57
C VAL A 94 12.39 15.98 0.76
N TYR A 95 11.77 15.30 1.74
CA TYR A 95 12.44 15.01 3.02
C TYR A 95 13.65 14.10 2.85
N ASP A 96 13.57 13.08 1.98
CA ASP A 96 14.71 12.23 1.66
C ASP A 96 15.87 13.07 1.10
N PHE A 97 15.59 14.00 0.17
CA PHE A 97 16.61 14.90 -0.39
C PHE A 97 17.21 15.88 0.61
N ILE A 98 16.42 16.34 1.59
CA ILE A 98 16.92 17.19 2.68
C ILE A 98 17.81 16.38 3.63
N GLN A 99 17.45 15.11 3.87
CA GLN A 99 18.17 14.23 4.79
C GLN A 99 19.47 13.67 4.16
N ILE A 100 19.50 13.48 2.84
CA ILE A 100 20.59 12.84 2.11
C ILE A 100 21.75 13.81 1.78
N ASP A 101 22.42 14.36 2.78
CA ASP A 101 23.71 15.03 2.56
C ASP A 101 24.80 14.03 2.15
N LYS A 102 24.74 12.81 2.71
CA LYS A 102 25.51 11.62 2.32
C LYS A 102 24.63 10.39 2.51
N VAL A 103 24.91 9.32 1.77
CA VAL A 103 24.26 8.01 1.98
C VAL A 103 24.45 7.60 3.44
N HIS A 104 23.36 7.23 4.11
CA HIS A 104 23.39 6.87 5.52
C HIS A 104 24.36 5.70 5.77
N GLU A 105 25.16 5.77 6.83
CA GLU A 105 26.26 4.81 7.06
C GLU A 105 25.79 3.36 7.27
N SER A 106 24.54 3.18 7.72
CA SER A 106 23.92 1.87 7.89
C SER A 106 23.23 1.30 6.65
N VAL A 107 23.43 1.91 5.48
CA VAL A 107 22.93 1.38 4.21
C VAL A 107 23.73 0.14 3.83
N GLU A 108 23.04 -1.00 3.79
CA GLU A 108 23.59 -2.25 3.33
C GLU A 108 23.07 -2.56 1.92
N ALA A 109 23.97 -2.83 0.99
CA ALA A 109 23.59 -3.18 -0.38
C ALA A 109 22.80 -4.50 -0.46
N PHE A 110 23.01 -5.42 0.49
CA PHE A 110 22.31 -6.69 0.53
C PHE A 110 22.12 -7.18 1.97
N ASN A 111 20.87 -7.44 2.35
CA ASN A 111 20.51 -7.99 3.65
C ASN A 111 19.69 -9.28 3.48
N PHE A 112 20.33 -10.44 3.71
CA PHE A 112 19.67 -11.75 3.63
C PHE A 112 18.55 -11.94 4.66
N ALA A 113 18.67 -11.33 5.85
CA ALA A 113 17.66 -11.42 6.89
C ALA A 113 16.37 -10.65 6.52
N GLY A 114 16.49 -9.61 5.70
CA GLY A 114 15.36 -8.83 5.19
C GLY A 114 14.58 -9.47 4.03
N LEU A 115 15.11 -10.53 3.40
CA LEU A 115 14.51 -11.14 2.22
C LEU A 115 13.05 -11.59 2.43
N PRO A 116 12.67 -12.29 3.52
CA PRO A 116 11.28 -12.69 3.72
C PRO A 116 10.32 -11.50 3.82
N LEU A 117 10.74 -10.43 4.51
CA LEU A 117 9.95 -9.20 4.63
C LEU A 117 9.83 -8.50 3.27
N PHE A 118 10.92 -8.41 2.51
CA PHE A 118 10.92 -7.85 1.16
C PHE A 118 9.93 -8.59 0.25
N PHE A 119 10.00 -9.94 0.19
CA PHE A 119 9.06 -10.71 -0.63
C PHE A 119 7.61 -10.52 -0.17
N GLY A 120 7.36 -10.46 1.14
CA GLY A 120 6.02 -10.19 1.67
C GLY A 120 5.48 -8.83 1.21
N ILE A 121 6.28 -7.77 1.33
CA ILE A 121 5.90 -6.42 0.89
C ILE A 121 5.76 -6.35 -0.64
N ALA A 122 6.64 -7.02 -1.40
CA ALA A 122 6.58 -7.05 -2.86
C ALA A 122 5.31 -7.78 -3.35
N VAL A 123 4.96 -8.92 -2.76
CA VAL A 123 3.72 -9.64 -3.07
C VAL A 123 2.50 -8.79 -2.71
N PHE A 124 2.54 -8.12 -1.56
CA PHE A 124 1.47 -7.19 -1.15
C PHE A 124 1.31 -6.03 -2.14
N ALA A 125 2.41 -5.45 -2.61
CA ALA A 125 2.43 -4.32 -3.54
C ALA A 125 1.89 -4.65 -4.94
N PHE A 126 2.14 -5.87 -5.44
CA PHE A 126 1.72 -6.30 -6.77
C PHE A 126 0.49 -7.22 -6.75
N GLU A 127 -0.18 -7.35 -5.60
CA GLU A 127 -1.50 -7.97 -5.58
C GLU A 127 -2.54 -7.06 -6.26
N GLY A 128 -3.62 -7.66 -6.75
CA GLY A 128 -4.62 -6.98 -7.57
C GLY A 128 -5.31 -7.91 -8.58
N ILE A 129 -4.97 -9.20 -8.58
CA ILE A 129 -5.54 -10.20 -9.50
C ILE A 129 -7.07 -10.27 -9.40
N ASN A 130 -7.62 -10.07 -8.20
CA ASN A 130 -9.07 -10.05 -7.97
C ASN A 130 -9.75 -8.81 -8.59
N MET A 131 -8.98 -7.75 -8.85
CA MET A 131 -9.47 -6.49 -9.40
C MET A 131 -9.29 -6.38 -10.92
N ILE A 132 -8.50 -7.26 -11.54
CA ILE A 132 -8.24 -7.24 -12.98
C ILE A 132 -9.54 -7.27 -13.79
N LEU A 133 -10.41 -8.27 -13.54
CA LEU A 133 -11.64 -8.44 -14.32
C LEU A 133 -12.65 -7.30 -14.09
N PRO A 134 -12.95 -6.89 -12.84
CA PRO A 134 -13.82 -5.74 -12.62
C PRO A 134 -13.30 -4.44 -13.25
N VAL A 135 -11.97 -4.21 -13.23
CA VAL A 135 -11.36 -3.04 -13.85
C VAL A 135 -11.48 -3.12 -15.38
N GLU A 136 -11.14 -4.26 -15.99
CA GLU A 136 -11.30 -4.48 -17.43
C GLU A 136 -12.75 -4.22 -17.89
N GLN A 137 -13.73 -4.74 -17.16
CA GLN A 137 -15.16 -4.54 -17.43
C GLN A 137 -15.60 -3.07 -17.25
N SER A 138 -14.87 -2.30 -16.45
CA SER A 138 -15.16 -0.89 -16.22
C SER A 138 -14.60 0.05 -17.30
N MET A 139 -13.62 -0.39 -18.09
CA MET A 139 -12.98 0.40 -19.13
C MET A 139 -13.92 0.72 -20.29
N ALA A 140 -13.76 1.91 -20.88
CA ALA A 140 -14.44 2.27 -22.13
C ALA A 140 -14.03 1.35 -23.30
N GLU A 141 -12.76 0.93 -23.33
CA GLU A 141 -12.20 0.02 -24.34
C GLU A 141 -11.46 -1.17 -23.70
N PRO A 142 -12.17 -2.24 -23.29
CA PRO A 142 -11.58 -3.39 -22.60
C PRO A 142 -10.45 -4.07 -23.39
N LYS A 143 -10.51 -4.06 -24.73
CA LYS A 143 -9.48 -4.64 -25.61
C LYS A 143 -8.07 -4.03 -25.42
N LYS A 144 -7.99 -2.80 -24.89
CA LYS A 144 -6.72 -2.13 -24.60
C LYS A 144 -6.15 -2.48 -23.23
N PHE A 145 -6.91 -3.17 -22.37
CA PHE A 145 -6.53 -3.49 -20.99
C PHE A 145 -5.13 -4.13 -20.87
N PRO A 146 -4.74 -5.16 -21.66
CA PRO A 146 -3.43 -5.78 -21.49
C PRO A 146 -2.26 -4.81 -21.72
N GLY A 147 -2.40 -3.90 -22.70
CA GLY A 147 -1.39 -2.89 -23.00
C GLY A 147 -1.24 -1.86 -21.89
N VAL A 148 -2.38 -1.38 -21.37
CA VAL A 148 -2.43 -0.43 -20.23
C VAL A 148 -1.89 -1.09 -18.97
N PHE A 149 -2.31 -2.32 -18.66
CA PHE A 149 -1.86 -3.06 -17.48
C PHE A 149 -0.35 -3.23 -17.46
N ARG A 150 0.26 -3.61 -18.59
CA ARG A 150 1.73 -3.72 -18.71
C ARG A 150 2.42 -2.38 -18.44
N GLN A 151 1.89 -1.28 -18.95
CA GLN A 151 2.44 0.05 -18.69
C GLN A 151 2.32 0.41 -17.21
N VAL A 152 1.16 0.19 -16.59
CA VAL A 152 0.93 0.48 -15.17
C VAL A 152 1.92 -0.27 -14.28
N ILE A 153 2.06 -1.59 -14.48
CA ILE A 153 3.01 -2.40 -13.71
C ILE A 153 4.43 -1.88 -13.87
N LEU A 154 4.87 -1.58 -15.10
CA LEU A 154 6.22 -1.03 -15.34
C LEU A 154 6.47 0.29 -14.58
N HIS A 155 5.54 1.25 -14.68
CA HIS A 155 5.70 2.55 -14.02
C HIS A 155 5.67 2.42 -12.50
N LEU A 156 4.79 1.57 -11.95
CA LEU A 156 4.72 1.30 -10.51
C LEU A 156 6.00 0.65 -9.99
N THR A 157 6.53 -0.36 -10.70
CA THR A 157 7.79 -1.01 -10.31
C THR A 157 8.94 -0.01 -10.29
N VAL A 158 9.07 0.81 -11.34
CA VAL A 158 10.13 1.83 -11.41
C VAL A 158 9.97 2.85 -10.27
N ALA A 159 8.76 3.34 -10.02
CA ALA A 159 8.50 4.30 -8.94
C ALA A 159 8.84 3.71 -7.57
N MET A 160 8.43 2.47 -7.29
CA MET A 160 8.75 1.79 -6.03
C MET A 160 10.25 1.59 -5.83
N ILE A 161 10.99 1.23 -6.88
CA ILE A 161 12.45 1.08 -6.80
C ILE A 161 13.12 2.42 -6.52
N ILE A 162 12.75 3.48 -7.24
CA ILE A 162 13.35 4.81 -7.08
C ILE A 162 13.09 5.36 -5.67
N ILE A 163 11.83 5.37 -5.24
CA ILE A 163 11.44 5.92 -3.95
C ILE A 163 12.02 5.06 -2.83
N GLY A 164 11.90 3.74 -2.92
CA GLY A 164 12.46 2.83 -1.91
C GLY A 164 13.98 2.95 -1.77
N ALA A 165 14.72 3.05 -2.88
CA ALA A 165 16.16 3.23 -2.86
C ALA A 165 16.56 4.61 -2.29
N LEU A 166 15.84 5.67 -2.67
CA LEU A 166 16.10 7.02 -2.17
C LEU A 166 15.85 7.11 -0.66
N SER A 167 14.68 6.66 -0.20
CA SER A 167 14.33 6.72 1.22
C SER A 167 15.24 5.82 2.08
N TYR A 168 15.61 4.64 1.59
CA TYR A 168 16.59 3.79 2.31
C TYR A 168 17.97 4.45 2.34
N SER A 169 18.38 5.15 1.29
CA SER A 169 19.65 5.89 1.28
C SER A 169 19.65 7.06 2.26
N ALA A 170 18.49 7.67 2.51
CA ALA A 170 18.32 8.78 3.43
C ALA A 170 18.26 8.34 4.91
N PHE A 171 17.51 7.29 5.23
CA PHE A 171 17.27 6.86 6.62
C PHE A 171 18.02 5.58 7.04
N GLY A 172 18.62 4.84 6.10
CA GLY A 172 19.32 3.59 6.37
C GLY A 172 18.48 2.58 7.16
N SER A 173 19.07 1.98 8.18
CA SER A 173 18.43 1.03 9.10
C SER A 173 17.24 1.60 9.89
N ASP A 174 17.11 2.92 10.01
CA ASP A 174 16.03 3.56 10.76
C ASP A 174 14.76 3.74 9.92
N THR A 175 14.80 3.29 8.66
CA THR A 175 13.64 3.25 7.77
C THR A 175 12.51 2.42 8.39
N LYS A 176 11.39 3.08 8.69
CA LYS A 176 10.18 2.41 9.17
C LYS A 176 9.31 1.94 8.01
N ASN A 177 8.55 0.89 8.27
CA ASN A 177 7.51 0.41 7.38
C ASN A 177 6.16 0.67 8.05
N PRO A 178 5.29 1.52 7.48
CA PRO A 178 5.45 2.27 6.23
C PRO A 178 6.40 3.48 6.33
N ILE A 179 6.99 3.88 5.20
CA ILE A 179 7.99 4.96 5.12
C ILE A 179 7.47 6.31 5.65
N LEU A 180 6.15 6.53 5.55
CA LEU A 180 5.50 7.71 6.10
C LEU A 180 5.85 7.96 7.58
N PHE A 181 6.13 6.88 8.33
CA PHE A 181 6.46 6.96 9.76
C PHE A 181 7.94 7.25 10.05
N SER A 182 8.78 7.26 9.02
CA SER A 182 10.16 7.73 9.09
C SER A 182 10.26 9.26 9.07
N LEU A 183 9.22 9.95 8.59
CA LEU A 183 9.20 11.41 8.58
C LEU A 183 9.21 11.98 10.01
N PRO A 184 9.91 13.11 10.24
CA PRO A 184 9.99 13.73 11.55
C PRO A 184 8.61 14.23 12.01
N ASP A 185 8.31 14.01 13.29
CA ASP A 185 6.96 14.22 13.85
C ASP A 185 6.53 15.70 14.01
N ASN A 186 7.32 16.70 13.58
CA ASN A 186 6.89 18.10 13.53
C ASN A 186 7.84 19.03 12.74
N LYS A 187 7.25 19.83 11.84
CA LYS A 187 7.59 21.25 11.57
C LYS A 187 6.59 21.95 10.61
N LEU A 188 5.76 21.22 9.86
CA LEU A 188 4.77 21.81 8.94
C LEU A 188 3.36 22.05 9.55
N VAL A 189 3.04 21.46 10.70
CA VAL A 189 1.73 21.60 11.39
C VAL A 189 1.76 22.64 12.52
N GLN A 190 2.93 23.26 12.78
CA GLN A 190 3.10 24.30 13.81
C GLN A 190 3.30 25.71 13.22
N ALA A 191 2.96 25.92 11.94
CA ALA A 191 3.01 27.23 11.29
C ALA A 191 1.60 27.78 11.06
#